data_AF-A0A7L3R5D9-F1
#
_entry.id   AF-A0A7L3R5D9-F1
#
_cell.length_a   1.000
_cell.length_b   1.000
_cell.length_c   1.000
_cell.angle_alpha   90.00
_cell.angle_beta   90.00
_cell.angle_gamma   90.00
#
_symmetry.space_group_name_H-M   'P 1'
#
loop_
_entity.id
_entity.type
_entity.pdbx_description
1 polymer ?
#
loop_
_entity_poly.entity_id
_entity_poly.type
_entity_poly.pdbx_seq_one_letter_code
_entity_poly.pdbx_strand_id
1 'polypeptide(L)'
;GQYDGKGKPLPEYHAKISGFDERISVMESLRKPKRITIRGSDEQEYPFLVKGGEDLRQDQRIEQLFDVMNIILSQDASCSQRNMQLKTYQVIPMTTRLGLIKWLENTCTLKDFLKNSMSEEEDINY
;
A
#
# COMPACT_ATOMS: atom_id res chain seq x y z
N GLY A 1 -3.41 8.49 6.21
CA GLY A 1 -4.88 8.52 6.15
C GLY A 1 -5.41 7.68 7.27
N GLN A 2 -5.44 8.23 8.49
CA GLN A 2 -5.86 7.49 9.70
C GLN A 2 -7.37 7.61 9.98
N TYR A 3 -8.03 8.61 9.40
CA TYR A 3 -9.49 8.76 9.49
C TYR A 3 -10.16 7.84 8.48
N ASP A 4 -10.86 6.82 8.96
CA ASP A 4 -11.54 5.81 8.13
C ASP A 4 -13.07 6.00 8.04
N GLY A 5 -13.64 6.86 8.88
CA GLY A 5 -15.07 7.14 8.93
C GLY A 5 -15.92 6.01 9.53
N LYS A 6 -15.31 4.98 10.12
CA LYS A 6 -16.05 3.82 10.69
C LYS A 6 -16.56 4.08 12.11
N GLY A 7 -16.06 5.11 12.78
CA GLY A 7 -16.46 5.50 14.13
C GLY A 7 -15.95 6.88 14.51
N LYS A 8 -16.24 7.32 15.73
CA LYS A 8 -15.69 8.58 16.27
C LYS A 8 -14.17 8.45 16.37
N PRO A 9 -13.38 9.35 15.74
CA PRO A 9 -11.93 9.27 15.82
C PRO A 9 -11.43 9.63 17.22
N LEU A 10 -10.25 9.12 17.57
CA LEU A 10 -9.50 9.49 18.78
C LEU A 10 -8.17 10.13 18.39
N PRO A 11 -8.16 11.43 18.02
CA PRO A 11 -6.99 12.10 17.45
C PRO A 11 -5.76 12.10 18.35
N GLU A 12 -5.94 12.03 19.67
CA GLU A 12 -4.88 11.94 20.66
C GLU A 12 -4.01 10.67 20.50
N TYR A 13 -4.57 9.59 19.96
CA TYR A 13 -3.86 8.33 19.70
C TYR A 13 -3.41 8.17 18.25
N HIS A 14 -3.70 9.14 17.39
CA HIS A 14 -3.21 9.09 16.02
C HIS A 14 -1.68 9.25 15.99
N ALA A 15 -1.02 8.39 15.23
CA ALA A 15 0.41 8.50 14.98
C ALA A 15 0.69 9.87 14.33
N LYS A 16 1.60 10.64 14.93
CA LYS A 16 2.08 11.90 14.37
C LYS A 16 3.40 11.66 13.65
N ILE A 17 3.72 12.48 12.67
CA ILE A 17 5.02 12.39 12.01
C ILE A 17 6.07 12.97 12.95
N SER A 18 7.04 12.15 13.36
CA SER A 18 8.19 12.56 14.17
C SER A 18 9.43 12.84 13.31
N GLY A 19 9.51 12.24 12.12
CA GLY A 19 10.59 12.47 11.18
C GLY A 19 10.46 11.63 9.91
N PHE A 20 11.53 11.62 9.11
CA PHE A 20 11.65 10.82 7.90
C PHE A 20 12.99 10.10 7.92
N ASP A 21 13.05 8.92 7.32
CA ASP A 21 14.33 8.27 7.03
C ASP A 21 15.08 9.05 5.95
N GLU A 22 16.42 9.10 6.04
CA GLU A 22 17.27 9.82 5.08
C GLU A 22 17.37 9.07 3.74
N ARG A 23 17.02 7.77 3.72
CA ARG A 23 17.11 6.93 2.54
C ARG A 23 15.84 7.01 1.71
N ILE A 24 16.02 7.25 0.42
CA ILE A 24 14.94 7.20 -0.58
C ILE A 24 15.31 6.12 -1.59
N SER A 25 14.37 5.21 -1.89
CA SER A 25 14.53 4.22 -2.94
C SER A 25 13.67 4.58 -4.15
N VAL A 26 14.26 4.62 -5.34
CA VAL A 26 13.51 4.80 -6.59
C VAL A 26 13.10 3.43 -7.11
N MET A 27 11.81 3.21 -7.34
CA MET A 27 11.31 1.93 -7.83
C MET A 27 11.48 1.82 -9.34
N GLU A 28 11.73 0.60 -9.81
CA GLU A 28 11.89 0.28 -11.22
C GLU A 28 10.53 0.18 -11.92
N SER A 29 10.00 1.34 -12.29
CA SER A 29 8.74 1.47 -13.02
C SER A 29 8.82 2.68 -13.94
N LEU A 30 7.94 2.74 -14.95
CA LEU A 30 7.91 3.80 -15.96
C LEU A 30 7.91 5.21 -15.34
N ARG A 31 7.17 5.40 -14.25
CA ARG A 31 7.02 6.69 -13.56
C ARG A 31 8.07 6.93 -12.47
N LYS A 32 8.96 5.97 -12.21
CA LYS A 32 10.01 6.04 -11.18
C LYS A 32 9.50 6.57 -9.82
N PRO A 33 8.45 5.95 -9.24
CA PRO A 33 7.91 6.38 -7.96
C PRO A 33 8.94 6.17 -6.84
N LYS A 34 8.84 6.95 -5.77
CA LYS A 34 9.84 6.98 -4.70
C LYS A 34 9.29 6.33 -3.45
N ARG A 35 9.96 5.29 -2.96
CA ARG A 35 9.68 4.73 -1.63
C ARG A 35 10.39 5.60 -0.59
N ILE A 36 9.62 6.11 0.36
CA ILE A 36 10.07 6.87 1.52
C ILE A 36 9.63 6.15 2.79
N THR A 37 10.32 6.38 3.90
CA THR A 37 9.92 5.88 5.20
C THR A 37 9.64 7.05 6.13
N ILE A 38 8.43 7.09 6.68
CA ILE A 38 8.00 8.11 7.65
C ILE A 38 8.15 7.52 9.05
N ARG A 39 8.80 8.23 9.97
CA ARG A 39 8.91 7.84 11.38
C ARG A 39 7.76 8.44 12.16
N GLY A 40 7.06 7.61 12.92
CA GLY A 40 5.95 8.00 13.76
C GLY A 40 6.38 8.45 15.16
N SER A 41 5.51 9.19 15.83
CA SER A 41 5.65 9.54 17.26
C SER A 41 5.47 8.35 18.19
N ASP A 42 5.06 7.22 17.65
CA ASP A 42 4.82 5.95 18.31
C ASP A 42 5.97 4.94 18.09
N GLU A 43 7.15 5.45 17.71
CA GLU A 43 8.37 4.66 17.48
C GLU A 43 8.26 3.62 16.34
N GLN A 44 7.22 3.73 15.51
CA GLN A 44 7.03 2.88 14.33
C GLN A 44 7.50 3.56 13.06
N GLU A 45 7.90 2.74 12.09
CA GLU A 45 8.26 3.16 10.74
C GLU A 45 7.15 2.83 9.75
N TYR A 46 6.82 3.80 8.90
CA TYR A 46 5.71 3.73 7.95
C TYR A 46 6.22 3.93 6.53
N PRO A 47 6.47 2.85 5.78
CA PRO A 47 6.94 2.96 4.41
C PRO A 47 5.78 3.34 3.47
N PHE A 48 6.02 4.30 2.59
CA PHE A 48 5.07 4.78 1.59
C PHE A 48 5.72 4.92 0.22
N LEU A 49 4.94 4.65 -0.81
CA LEU A 49 5.27 4.93 -2.19
C LEU A 49 4.68 6.29 -2.60
N VAL A 50 5.54 7.23 -2.96
CA VAL A 50 5.17 8.53 -3.51
C VAL A 50 4.98 8.40 -5.02
N LYS A 51 3.73 8.61 -5.47
CA LYS A 51 3.38 8.73 -6.89
C LYS A 51 3.12 10.19 -7.24
N GLY A 52 3.94 10.74 -8.12
CA GLY A 52 3.83 12.11 -8.62
C GLY A 52 3.45 12.14 -10.10
N GLY A 53 2.68 13.14 -10.50
CA GLY A 53 2.14 13.29 -11.85
C GLY A 53 0.89 12.44 -12.12
N GLU A 54 0.32 11.82 -11.10
CA GLU A 54 -0.84 10.92 -11.21
C GLU A 54 -1.92 11.31 -10.19
N ASP A 55 -3.17 11.09 -10.56
CA ASP A 55 -4.33 11.34 -9.72
C ASP A 55 -4.82 10.02 -9.10
N LEU A 56 -4.56 9.83 -7.80
CA LEU A 56 -4.88 8.58 -7.10
C LEU A 56 -6.31 8.54 -6.55
N ARG A 57 -7.19 9.46 -6.93
CA ARG A 57 -8.57 9.47 -6.42
C ARG A 57 -9.34 8.23 -6.85
N GLN A 58 -9.12 7.75 -8.08
CA GLN A 58 -9.76 6.53 -8.57
C GLN A 58 -9.26 5.31 -7.78
N ASP A 59 -7.95 5.16 -7.63
CA ASP A 59 -7.31 4.11 -6.84
C ASP A 59 -7.86 4.10 -5.40
N GLN A 60 -7.99 5.27 -4.76
CA GLN A 60 -8.59 5.38 -3.42
C GLN A 60 -10.03 4.85 -3.38
N ARG A 61 -10.85 5.13 -4.39
CA ARG A 61 -12.23 4.61 -4.44
C ARG A 61 -12.28 3.11 -4.63
N ILE A 62 -11.34 2.54 -5.38
CA ILE A 62 -11.23 1.09 -5.53
C ILE A 62 -10.84 0.42 -4.21
N GLU A 63 -9.89 0.97 -3.45
CA GLU A 63 -9.54 0.45 -2.12
C GLU A 63 -10.73 0.53 -1.13
N GLN A 64 -11.50 1.62 -1.16
CA GLN A 64 -12.73 1.73 -0.37
C GLN A 64 -13.77 0.68 -0.77
N LEU A 65 -13.90 0.39 -2.05
CA LEU A 65 -14.78 -0.67 -2.55
C LEU A 65 -14.32 -2.05 -2.05
N PHE A 66 -13.01 -2.33 -2.06
CA PHE A 66 -12.46 -3.56 -1.52
C PHE A 66 -12.69 -3.70 -0.01
N ASP A 67 -12.63 -2.62 0.76
CA ASP A 67 -13.00 -2.64 2.18
C ASP A 67 -14.48 -3.03 2.37
N VAL A 68 -15.39 -2.51 1.54
CA VAL A 68 -16.81 -2.89 1.55
C VAL A 68 -16.99 -4.37 1.15
N MET A 69 -16.26 -4.83 0.14
CA MET A 69 -16.29 -6.25 -0.26
C MET A 69 -15.83 -7.17 0.88
N ASN A 70 -14.80 -6.78 1.64
CA ASN A 70 -14.36 -7.53 2.81
C ASN A 70 -15.43 -7.63 3.90
N ILE A 71 -16.23 -6.57 4.10
CA ILE A 71 -17.38 -6.62 5.02
C ILE A 71 -18.39 -7.67 4.54
N ILE A 72 -18.75 -7.65 3.25
CA ILE A 72 -19.69 -8.62 2.66
C ILE A 72 -19.16 -10.06 2.79
N LEU A 73 -17.88 -10.29 2.46
CA LEU A 73 -17.23 -11.59 2.57
C LEU A 73 -17.21 -12.12 4.02
N SER A 74 -17.05 -11.23 5.00
CA SER A 74 -17.05 -11.62 6.42
C SER A 74 -18.43 -12.02 6.96
N GLN A 75 -19.50 -11.56 6.31
CA GLN A 75 -20.89 -11.88 6.69
C GLN A 75 -21.36 -13.22 6.12
N ASP A 76 -20.75 -13.71 5.04
CA ASP A 76 -21.01 -15.05 4.52
C ASP A 76 -20.28 -16.12 5.34
N ALA A 77 -21.02 -17.11 5.84
CA ALA A 77 -20.46 -18.15 6.72
C ALA A 77 -19.40 -19.00 6.00
N SER A 78 -19.59 -19.34 4.72
CA SER A 78 -18.66 -20.17 3.97
C SER A 78 -17.37 -19.43 3.61
N CYS A 79 -17.44 -18.12 3.34
CA CYS A 79 -16.28 -17.25 3.14
C CYS A 79 -15.52 -17.01 4.44
N SER A 80 -16.24 -16.70 5.52
CA SER A 80 -15.68 -16.44 6.85
C SER A 80 -14.97 -17.67 7.44
N GLN A 81 -15.56 -18.86 7.33
CA GLN A 81 -14.92 -20.12 7.74
C GLN A 81 -13.61 -20.40 7.00
N ARG A 82 -13.47 -19.91 5.77
CA ARG A 82 -12.24 -20.03 4.96
C ARG A 82 -11.30 -18.82 5.09
N ASN A 83 -11.63 -17.86 5.96
CA ASN A 83 -10.89 -16.61 6.14
C ASN A 83 -10.66 -15.86 4.81
N MET A 84 -11.67 -15.83 3.94
CA MET A 84 -11.59 -15.13 2.66
C MET A 84 -11.61 -13.62 2.88
N GLN A 85 -10.51 -12.96 2.55
CA GLN A 85 -10.38 -11.51 2.57
C GLN A 85 -9.48 -11.03 1.43
N LEU A 86 -9.84 -9.90 0.85
CA LEU A 86 -8.96 -9.10 0.00
C LEU A 86 -7.92 -8.40 0.88
N LYS A 87 -6.66 -8.42 0.46
CA LYS A 87 -5.60 -7.61 1.08
C LYS A 87 -5.71 -6.18 0.55
N THR A 88 -6.16 -5.25 1.38
CA THR A 88 -6.28 -3.82 1.05
C THR A 88 -5.08 -3.03 1.58
N TYR A 89 -4.82 -1.88 0.98
CA TYR A 89 -3.76 -0.96 1.40
C TYR A 89 -4.21 0.49 1.28
N GLN A 90 -3.58 1.39 2.04
CA GLN A 90 -4.02 2.79 2.04
C GLN A 90 -3.53 3.52 0.79
N VAL A 91 -4.46 4.21 0.13
CA VAL A 91 -4.17 5.20 -0.92
C VAL A 91 -4.64 6.57 -0.44
N ILE A 92 -3.71 7.53 -0.41
CA ILE A 92 -3.88 8.87 0.15
C ILE A 92 -3.58 9.89 -0.95
N PRO A 93 -4.59 10.31 -1.74
CA PRO A 93 -4.43 11.42 -2.67
C PRO A 93 -4.24 12.70 -1.87
N MET A 94 -3.12 13.39 -2.08
CA MET A 94 -2.82 14.67 -1.41
C MET A 94 -3.18 15.86 -2.29
N THR A 95 -3.00 15.72 -3.60
CA THR A 95 -3.43 16.67 -4.63
C THR A 95 -3.89 15.90 -5.87
N THR A 96 -4.36 16.58 -6.90
CA THR A 96 -4.71 15.99 -8.20
C THR A 96 -3.52 15.40 -8.97
N ARG A 97 -2.28 15.63 -8.51
CA ARG A 97 -1.05 15.15 -9.18
C ARG A 97 -0.05 14.52 -8.22
N LEU A 98 -0.42 14.30 -6.96
CA LEU A 98 0.48 13.77 -5.95
C LEU A 98 -0.32 12.95 -4.94
N GLY A 99 0.11 11.73 -4.68
CA GLY A 99 -0.46 10.91 -3.63
C GLY A 99 0.54 9.90 -3.07
N LEU A 100 0.16 9.32 -1.94
CA LEU A 100 0.91 8.29 -1.24
C LEU A 100 0.13 6.97 -1.33
N ILE A 101 0.86 5.88 -1.54
CA ILE A 101 0.34 4.51 -1.42
C ILE A 101 1.12 3.83 -0.30
N LYS A 102 0.43 3.18 0.65
CA LYS A 102 1.09 2.40 1.70
C LYS A 102 1.93 1.30 1.06
N TRP A 103 3.20 1.23 1.42
CA TRP A 103 4.07 0.17 0.95
C TRP A 103 3.82 -1.09 1.78
N LEU A 104 3.71 -2.23 1.10
CA LEU A 104 3.60 -3.53 1.76
C LEU A 104 5.00 -4.15 1.83
N GLU A 105 5.53 -4.23 3.04
CA GLU A 105 6.82 -4.88 3.30
C GLU A 105 6.79 -6.37 2.93
N ASN A 106 7.96 -6.91 2.60
CA ASN A 106 8.15 -8.31 2.21
C ASN A 106 7.31 -8.74 0.99
N THR A 107 7.11 -7.82 0.04
CA THR A 107 6.47 -8.11 -1.24
C THR A 107 7.43 -7.85 -2.41
N CYS A 108 7.28 -8.59 -3.49
CA CYS A 108 7.95 -8.35 -4.76
C CYS A 108 6.92 -8.48 -5.90
N THR A 109 7.25 -7.98 -7.09
CA THR A 109 6.35 -8.17 -8.22
C THR A 109 6.38 -9.64 -8.65
N LEU A 110 5.25 -10.14 -9.16
CA LEU A 110 5.19 -11.52 -9.66
C LEU A 110 6.22 -11.77 -10.77
N LYS A 111 6.51 -10.75 -11.59
CA LYS A 111 7.54 -10.82 -12.63
C LYS A 111 8.92 -11.08 -12.02
N ASP A 112 9.30 -10.32 -10.99
CA ASP A 112 10.61 -10.47 -10.35
C ASP A 112 10.70 -11.80 -9.61
N PHE A 113 9.63 -12.24 -8.97
CA PHE A 113 9.56 -13.55 -8.32
C PHE A 113 9.84 -14.70 -9.31
N LEU A 114 9.19 -14.67 -10.48
CA LEU A 114 9.38 -15.67 -11.51
C LEU A 114 10.80 -15.63 -12.08
N LYS A 115 11.31 -14.44 -12.41
CA LYS A 115 12.69 -14.26 -12.92
C LYS A 115 13.74 -14.77 -11.94
N ASN A 116 13.60 -14.47 -10.66
CA ASN A 116 14.54 -14.92 -9.63
C ASN A 116 14.52 -16.44 -9.41
N SER A 117 13.50 -17.13 -9.91
CA SER A 117 13.38 -18.58 -9.81
C SER A 117 13.88 -19.32 -11.06
N MET A 118 14.16 -18.60 -12.15
CA MET A 118 14.65 -19.16 -13.41
C MET A 118 16.14 -19.49 -13.31
N SER A 119 16.55 -20.54 -14.02
CA SER A 119 17.96 -20.81 -14.27
C SER A 119 18.56 -19.81 -15.26
N GLU A 120 19.89 -19.68 -15.27
CA GLU A 120 20.58 -18.79 -16.22
C GLU A 120 20.24 -19.13 -17.69
N GLU A 121 20.02 -20.41 -18.00
CA GLU A 121 19.64 -20.86 -19.35
C GLU A 121 18.22 -20.41 -19.74
N GLU A 122 17.29 -20.35 -18.80
CA GLU A 122 15.91 -19.92 -19.04
C GLU A 122 15.80 -18.41 -19.21
N ASP A 123 16.58 -17.61 -18.46
CA ASP A 123 16.55 -16.14 -18.55
C ASP A 123 17.23 -15.63 -19.84
N ILE A 124 18.22 -16.34 -20.39
CA ILE A 124 18.86 -15.99 -21.69
C ILE A 124 17.88 -16.18 -22.87
N ASN A 125 16.94 -17.13 -22.76
CA ASN A 125 15.99 -17.46 -23.82
C ASN A 125 14.69 -16.64 -23.77
N TYR A 126 14.55 -15.71 -22.81
CA TYR A 126 13.36 -14.88 -22.58
C TYR A 126 13.54 -13.45 -23.08
#